data_AF-A0A1B7JX55-F1
#
_entry.id   AF-A0A1B7JX55-F1
#
_cell.length_a   1.000
_cell.length_b   1.000
_cell.length_c   1.000
_cell.angle_alpha   90.00
_cell.angle_beta   90.00
_cell.angle_gamma   90.00
#
_symmetry.space_group_name_H-M   'P 1'
#
loop_
_entity.id
_entity.type
_entity.pdbx_description
1 polymer ?
#
loop_
_entity_poly.entity_id
_entity_poly.type
_entity_poly.pdbx_seq_one_letter_code
_entity_poly.pdbx_strand_id
1 'polypeptide(L)'
;MQLVHGIEQIKLNIAELERGRGSTGAVLEEYRLLIQRGTCFMLYRSAKGVAFAPSRFIGYVGSTLVSHRENAMRDGRVTNKAINTILGQNPTPNALLDKYYREFCVANGIAPSKKGTFGVERKYWLSPDFVDLKTLLEDMAMRDVQTTADIAETQREQVVLARIGQGNFRAGLINLW
;
A
#
# COMPACT_ATOMS: atom_id res chain seq x y z
N MET A 1 16.14 15.91 0.90
CA MET A 1 14.73 15.81 1.34
C MET A 1 14.70 15.38 2.79
N GLN A 2 13.78 15.91 3.59
CA GLN A 2 13.56 15.48 4.96
C GLN A 2 12.83 14.13 4.98
N LEU A 3 13.20 13.26 5.93
CA LEU A 3 12.52 11.99 6.16
C LEU A 3 11.22 12.23 6.92
N VAL A 4 10.22 11.39 6.67
CA VAL A 4 9.00 11.39 7.49
C VAL A 4 9.33 11.01 8.94
N HIS A 5 8.60 11.61 9.87
CA HIS A 5 8.71 11.36 11.30
C HIS A 5 7.36 11.03 11.97
N GLY A 6 6.29 10.88 11.18
CA GLY A 6 4.97 10.50 11.68
C GLY A 6 4.06 9.92 10.60
N ILE A 7 3.03 9.19 11.03
CA ILE A 7 2.09 8.49 10.14
C ILE A 7 1.28 9.45 9.26
N GLU A 8 0.98 10.66 9.74
CA GLU A 8 0.22 11.65 8.97
C GLU A 8 0.97 12.11 7.71
N GLN A 9 2.29 12.23 7.77
CA GLN A 9 3.10 12.55 6.58
C GLN A 9 3.11 11.40 5.57
N ILE A 10 3.13 10.17 6.05
CA ILE A 10 3.00 8.98 5.21
C ILE A 10 1.62 8.98 4.54
N LYS A 11 0.54 9.29 5.27
CA LYS A 11 -0.83 9.37 4.72
C LYS A 11 -0.95 10.44 3.63
N LEU A 12 -0.35 11.62 3.82
CA LEU A 12 -0.32 12.66 2.79
C LEU A 12 0.38 12.18 1.52
N ASN A 13 1.52 11.49 1.66
CA ASN A 13 2.20 10.88 0.52
C ASN A 13 1.36 9.77 -0.13
N ILE A 14 0.63 8.97 0.65
CA ILE A 14 -0.28 7.94 0.10
C ILE A 14 -1.41 8.58 -0.69
N ALA A 15 -1.99 9.69 -0.21
CA ALA A 15 -3.02 10.42 -0.95
C ALA A 15 -2.48 10.89 -2.30
N GLU A 16 -1.25 11.41 -2.34
CA GLU A 16 -0.57 11.76 -3.59
C GLU A 16 -0.37 10.56 -4.52
N LEU A 17 0.06 9.42 -3.97
CA LEU A 17 0.26 8.19 -4.72
C LEU A 17 -1.05 7.73 -5.38
N GLU A 18 -2.18 7.83 -4.68
CA GLU A 18 -3.50 7.51 -5.22
C GLU A 18 -3.98 8.52 -6.27
N ARG A 19 -3.65 9.81 -6.15
CA ARG A 19 -3.86 10.78 -7.25
C ARG A 19 -3.12 10.32 -8.51
N GLY A 20 -1.88 9.87 -8.34
CA GLY A 20 -1.07 9.27 -9.39
C GLY A 20 -1.73 8.05 -10.04
N ARG A 21 -2.22 7.12 -9.21
CA ARG A 21 -2.90 5.90 -9.66
C ARG A 21 -4.18 6.18 -10.45
N GLY A 22 -4.92 7.23 -10.07
CA GLY A 22 -6.15 7.66 -10.75
C GLY A 22 -5.94 8.57 -11.96
N SER A 23 -4.69 8.95 -12.25
CA SER A 23 -4.35 9.88 -13.33
C SER A 23 -4.24 9.19 -14.71
N THR A 24 -3.88 9.96 -15.74
CA THR A 24 -3.63 9.50 -17.10
C THR A 24 -2.29 10.03 -17.63
N GLY A 25 -1.83 9.50 -18.76
CA GLY A 25 -0.62 9.97 -19.44
C GLY A 25 0.65 9.81 -18.60
N ALA A 26 1.53 10.81 -18.64
CA ALA A 26 2.85 10.75 -17.99
C ALA A 26 2.79 10.52 -16.47
N VAL A 27 1.77 11.08 -15.80
CA VAL A 27 1.61 10.94 -14.34
C VAL A 27 1.30 9.48 -13.96
N LEU A 28 0.44 8.81 -14.75
CA LEU A 28 0.12 7.41 -14.55
C LEU A 28 1.35 6.51 -14.80
N GLU A 29 2.14 6.82 -15.83
CA GLU A 29 3.37 6.09 -16.12
C GLU A 29 4.42 6.23 -15.00
N GLU A 30 4.55 7.42 -14.40
CA GLU A 30 5.43 7.63 -13.25
C GLU A 30 4.97 6.80 -12.03
N TYR A 31 3.67 6.77 -11.75
CA TYR A 31 3.09 5.88 -10.74
C TYR A 31 3.41 4.41 -11.03
N ARG A 32 3.23 3.95 -12.27
CA ARG A 32 3.49 2.55 -12.65
C ARG A 32 4.95 2.16 -12.45
N LEU A 33 5.87 3.01 -12.86
CA LEU A 33 7.31 2.81 -12.67
C LEU A 33 7.70 2.74 -11.19
N LEU A 34 7.05 3.53 -10.35
CA LEU A 34 7.27 3.53 -8.91
C LEU A 34 6.91 2.21 -8.25
N ILE A 35 5.71 1.71 -8.56
CA ILE A 35 5.25 0.42 -8.07
C ILE A 35 6.18 -0.67 -8.59
N GLN A 36 6.44 -0.70 -9.91
CA GLN A 36 7.24 -1.75 -10.56
C GLN A 36 8.64 -1.89 -9.97
N ARG A 37 9.31 -0.77 -9.64
CA ARG A 37 10.69 -0.73 -9.12
C ARG A 37 10.79 -0.79 -7.60
N GLY A 38 9.67 -0.94 -6.90
CA GLY A 38 9.64 -1.03 -5.44
C GLY A 38 10.21 -2.36 -4.93
N THR A 39 10.66 -2.36 -3.68
CA THR A 39 11.18 -3.56 -3.01
C THR A 39 10.62 -3.70 -1.61
N CYS A 40 10.49 -2.61 -0.85
CA CYS A 40 9.77 -2.59 0.41
C CYS A 40 8.49 -1.76 0.24
N PHE A 41 7.35 -2.32 0.65
CA PHE A 41 6.03 -1.73 0.46
C PHE A 41 5.25 -1.67 1.78
N MET A 42 4.54 -0.57 2.01
CA MET A 42 3.51 -0.51 3.04
C MET A 42 2.15 -0.82 2.41
N LEU A 43 1.39 -1.73 3.02
CA LEU A 43 0.01 -1.97 2.63
C LEU A 43 -0.88 -0.89 3.21
N TYR A 44 -1.87 -0.42 2.45
CA TYR A 44 -2.87 0.55 2.90
C TYR A 44 -4.24 0.27 2.29
N ARG A 45 -5.29 0.82 2.90
CA ARG A 45 -6.65 0.76 2.36
C ARG A 45 -6.85 1.88 1.34
N SER A 46 -7.39 1.53 0.18
CA SER A 46 -7.81 2.47 -0.85
C SER A 46 -9.26 2.19 -1.26
N ALA A 47 -9.86 3.10 -2.03
CA ALA A 47 -11.24 2.94 -2.52
C ALA A 47 -11.42 1.66 -3.36
N LYS A 48 -10.35 1.17 -3.99
CA LYS A 48 -10.34 -0.04 -4.82
C LYS A 48 -9.90 -1.30 -4.05
N GLY A 49 -9.83 -1.25 -2.73
CA GLY A 49 -9.41 -2.35 -1.87
C GLY A 49 -8.04 -2.13 -1.23
N VAL A 50 -7.20 -3.17 -1.21
CA VAL A 50 -5.86 -3.10 -0.62
C VAL A 50 -4.86 -2.66 -1.69
N ALA A 51 -3.96 -1.75 -1.34
CA ALA A 51 -2.94 -1.21 -2.24
C ALA A 51 -1.55 -1.21 -1.60
N PHE A 52 -0.53 -0.99 -2.42
CA PHE A 52 0.89 -1.11 -2.04
C PHE A 52 1.62 0.20 -2.28
N ALA A 53 2.19 0.78 -1.22
CA ALA A 53 2.93 2.04 -1.27
C ALA A 53 4.44 1.80 -1.19
N PRO A 54 5.24 2.22 -2.19
CA PRO A 54 6.69 2.06 -2.16
C PRO A 54 7.33 2.89 -1.05
N SER A 55 8.18 2.27 -0.22
CA SER A 55 8.95 2.92 0.86
C SER A 55 9.65 4.22 0.45
N ARG A 56 10.37 4.21 -0.69
CA ARG A 56 11.08 5.39 -1.20
C ARG A 56 10.15 6.55 -1.56
N PHE A 57 8.90 6.27 -1.87
CA PHE A 57 7.90 7.30 -2.16
C PHE A 57 7.31 7.86 -0.87
N ILE A 58 6.88 7.00 0.05
CA ILE A 58 6.21 7.45 1.27
C ILE A 58 7.16 7.90 2.38
N GLY A 59 8.46 7.62 2.25
CA GLY A 59 9.47 7.86 3.30
C GLY A 59 10.09 9.26 3.33
N TYR A 60 9.77 10.13 2.39
CA TYR A 60 10.20 11.53 2.41
C TYR A 60 8.99 12.47 2.55
N VAL A 61 9.15 13.55 3.32
CA VAL A 61 8.10 14.55 3.52
C VAL A 61 7.73 15.21 2.18
N GLY A 62 6.43 15.33 1.91
CA GLY A 62 5.91 16.06 0.75
C GLY A 62 6.29 15.43 -0.60
N SER A 63 6.34 14.10 -0.66
CA SER A 63 6.69 13.40 -1.90
C SER A 63 5.59 13.56 -2.93
N THR A 64 5.93 14.12 -4.09
CA THR A 64 5.08 14.20 -5.28
C THR A 64 5.62 13.31 -6.38
N LEU A 65 4.80 12.87 -7.34
CA LEU A 65 5.32 12.08 -8.47
C LEU A 65 6.43 12.83 -9.24
N VAL A 66 6.25 14.14 -9.41
CA VAL A 66 7.22 15.05 -10.05
C VAL A 66 8.53 15.13 -9.26
N SER A 67 8.47 15.52 -7.97
CA SER A 67 9.68 15.64 -7.13
C SER A 67 10.36 14.29 -6.91
N HIS A 68 9.57 13.21 -6.90
CA HIS A 68 10.10 11.87 -6.85
C HIS A 68 10.96 11.66 -8.09
N ARG A 69 10.47 11.82 -9.33
CA ARG A 69 11.25 11.61 -10.55
C ARG A 69 12.62 12.31 -10.56
N GLU A 70 12.68 13.57 -10.14
CA GLU A 70 13.86 14.43 -10.25
C GLU A 70 14.99 14.13 -9.25
N ASN A 71 14.73 13.37 -8.19
CA ASN A 71 15.70 13.23 -7.12
C ASN A 71 16.60 12.00 -7.30
N ALA A 72 17.84 12.16 -7.76
CA ALA A 72 18.79 11.04 -7.92
C ALA A 72 19.26 10.41 -6.58
N MET A 73 19.10 11.12 -5.45
CA MET A 73 19.66 10.74 -4.14
C MET A 73 18.68 9.92 -3.26
N ARG A 74 17.62 9.34 -3.84
CA ARG A 74 16.63 8.54 -3.11
C ARG A 74 17.24 7.20 -2.68
N ASP A 75 17.40 7.02 -1.37
CA ASP A 75 17.88 5.76 -0.79
C ASP A 75 16.79 5.08 0.04
N GLY A 76 16.45 3.86 -0.35
CA GLY A 76 15.49 3.02 0.37
C GLY A 76 15.94 2.69 1.80
N ARG A 77 17.24 2.63 2.07
CA ARG A 77 17.79 2.29 3.38
C ARG A 77 17.42 3.32 4.44
N VAL A 78 17.49 4.61 4.09
CA VAL A 78 17.13 5.70 5.01
C VAL A 78 15.62 5.81 5.20
N THR A 79 14.83 5.65 4.13
CA THR A 79 13.36 5.66 4.24
C THR A 79 12.84 4.48 5.03
N ASN A 80 13.43 3.29 4.87
CA ASN A 80 13.04 2.11 5.64
C ASN A 80 13.28 2.33 7.13
N LYS A 81 14.42 2.91 7.53
CA LYS A 81 14.70 3.20 8.94
C LYS A 81 13.69 4.18 9.54
N ALA A 82 13.31 5.23 8.80
CA ALA A 82 12.29 6.18 9.24
C ALA A 82 10.91 5.51 9.40
N ILE A 83 10.49 4.72 8.39
CA ILE A 83 9.21 4.00 8.43
C ILE A 83 9.20 2.97 9.57
N ASN A 84 10.30 2.25 9.80
CA ASN A 84 10.42 1.30 10.92
C ASN A 84 10.24 1.99 12.27
N THR A 85 10.78 3.21 12.42
CA THR A 85 10.65 3.99 13.65
C THR A 85 9.19 4.39 13.88
N ILE A 86 8.48 4.80 12.81
CA ILE A 86 7.06 5.19 12.88
C ILE A 86 6.16 3.99 13.17
N LEU A 87 6.42 2.84 12.56
CA LEU A 87 5.58 1.65 12.68
C LEU A 87 5.99 0.70 13.81
N GLY A 88 7.14 0.91 14.44
CA GLY A 88 7.67 0.02 15.48
C GLY A 88 8.10 -1.36 14.98
N GLN A 89 8.17 -1.60 13.67
CA GLN A 89 8.47 -2.90 13.08
C GLN A 89 9.23 -2.81 11.75
N ASN A 90 9.97 -3.88 11.43
CA ASN A 90 10.68 -4.02 10.16
C ASN A 90 9.79 -4.66 9.08
N PRO A 91 10.02 -4.38 7.79
CA PRO A 91 9.28 -5.04 6.72
C PRO A 91 9.77 -6.48 6.58
N THR A 92 8.85 -7.42 6.41
CA THR A 92 9.18 -8.85 6.27
C THR A 92 8.72 -9.41 4.91
N PRO A 93 9.45 -10.36 4.33
CA PRO A 93 8.95 -11.13 3.19
C PRO A 93 7.67 -11.88 3.56
N ASN A 94 6.73 -11.99 2.61
CA ASN A 94 5.54 -12.81 2.76
C ASN A 94 5.06 -13.26 1.37
N ALA A 95 4.97 -14.57 1.16
CA ALA A 95 4.64 -15.15 -0.15
C ALA A 95 3.22 -14.83 -0.61
N LEU A 96 2.24 -14.80 0.30
CA LEU A 96 0.86 -14.43 -0.02
C LEU A 96 0.76 -12.95 -0.40
N LEU A 97 1.43 -12.06 0.34
CA LEU A 97 1.48 -10.65 -0.01
C LEU A 97 2.22 -10.40 -1.33
N ASP A 98 3.25 -11.19 -1.68
CA ASP A 98 3.90 -11.10 -3.00
C ASP A 98 2.98 -11.58 -4.12
N LYS A 99 2.18 -12.63 -3.90
CA LYS A 99 1.11 -13.03 -4.84
C LYS A 99 0.15 -11.86 -5.08
N TYR A 100 -0.41 -11.29 -4.01
CA TYR A 100 -1.35 -10.18 -4.10
C TYR A 100 -0.75 -8.91 -4.73
N TYR A 101 0.53 -8.65 -4.45
CA TYR A 101 1.25 -7.56 -5.11
C TYR A 101 1.33 -7.76 -6.63
N ARG A 102 1.57 -8.98 -7.11
CA ARG A 102 1.64 -9.27 -8.55
C ARG A 102 0.27 -9.08 -9.22
N GLU A 103 -0.79 -9.57 -8.58
CA GLU A 103 -2.17 -9.37 -9.04
C GLU A 103 -2.53 -7.88 -9.08
N PHE A 104 -2.15 -7.14 -8.02
CA PHE A 104 -2.27 -5.68 -7.99
C PHE A 104 -1.52 -5.01 -9.15
N CYS A 105 -0.31 -5.45 -9.47
CA CYS A 105 0.44 -4.91 -10.61
C CYS A 105 -0.33 -5.12 -11.92
N VAL A 106 -0.76 -6.36 -12.19
CA VAL A 106 -1.52 -6.69 -13.40
C VAL A 106 -2.79 -5.85 -13.50
N ALA A 107 -3.56 -5.72 -12.43
CA ALA A 107 -4.78 -4.92 -12.38
C ALA A 107 -4.54 -3.41 -12.63
N ASN A 108 -3.32 -2.92 -12.44
CA ASN A 108 -2.95 -1.52 -12.72
C ASN A 108 -2.16 -1.36 -14.04
N GLY A 109 -2.10 -2.41 -14.88
CA GLY A 109 -1.37 -2.39 -16.16
C GLY A 109 0.15 -2.39 -16.00
N ILE A 110 0.66 -2.96 -14.91
CA ILE A 110 2.09 -3.06 -14.61
C ILE A 110 2.50 -4.51 -14.81
N ALA A 111 3.60 -4.75 -15.54
CA ALA A 111 4.23 -6.06 -15.60
C ALA A 111 5.20 -6.22 -14.42
N PRO A 112 4.86 -7.01 -13.36
CA PRO A 112 5.75 -7.17 -12.21
C PRO A 112 6.94 -8.05 -12.55
N SER A 113 8.13 -7.67 -12.10
CA SER A 113 9.30 -8.54 -12.13
C SER A 113 9.12 -9.75 -11.20
N LYS A 114 9.72 -10.91 -11.54
CA LYS A 114 9.65 -12.14 -10.73
C LYS A 114 10.18 -11.96 -9.31
N LYS A 115 11.12 -11.04 -9.11
CA LYS A 115 11.67 -10.62 -7.80
C LYS A 115 11.67 -9.09 -7.74
N GLY A 116 11.89 -8.49 -6.56
CA GLY A 116 12.13 -7.07 -6.43
C GLY A 116 13.41 -6.61 -7.16
N THR A 117 13.66 -5.31 -7.15
CA THR A 117 14.88 -4.71 -7.72
C THR A 117 16.13 -5.38 -7.16
N PHE A 118 17.13 -5.59 -8.02
CA PHE A 118 18.37 -6.34 -7.70
C PHE A 118 18.17 -7.82 -7.36
N GLY A 119 17.02 -8.41 -7.70
CA GLY A 119 16.76 -9.83 -7.44
C GLY A 119 16.44 -10.16 -5.98
N VAL A 120 16.16 -9.14 -5.15
CA VAL A 120 15.81 -9.28 -3.73
C VAL A 120 14.31 -9.55 -3.58
N GLU A 121 13.92 -10.33 -2.58
CA GLU A 121 12.52 -10.53 -2.23
C GLU A 121 11.86 -9.22 -1.79
N ARG A 122 10.59 -9.05 -2.16
CA ARG A 122 9.79 -7.93 -1.68
C ARG A 122 9.47 -8.12 -0.20
N LYS A 123 9.44 -7.02 0.53
CA LYS A 123 9.14 -6.98 1.96
C LYS A 123 8.00 -6.02 2.24
N TYR A 124 7.24 -6.31 3.29
CA TYR A 124 5.97 -5.65 3.52
C TYR A 124 5.84 -5.15 4.96
N TRP A 125 5.32 -3.93 5.11
CA TRP A 125 4.75 -3.45 6.36
C TRP A 125 3.22 -3.48 6.28
N LEU A 126 2.61 -3.67 7.44
CA LEU A 126 1.19 -3.43 7.64
C LEU A 126 0.98 -1.97 8.09
N SER A 127 0.07 -1.23 7.44
CA SER A 127 -0.39 0.06 7.95
C SER A 127 -1.12 -0.13 9.29
N PRO A 128 -1.08 0.86 10.21
CA PRO A 128 -1.92 0.86 11.41
C PRO A 128 -3.42 0.72 11.16
N ASP A 129 -3.90 0.92 9.93
CA ASP A 129 -5.31 0.75 9.54
C ASP A 129 -5.77 -0.72 9.44
N PHE A 130 -4.85 -1.66 9.65
CA PHE A 130 -5.15 -3.09 9.72
C PHE A 130 -4.86 -3.61 11.12
N VAL A 131 -5.75 -4.46 11.61
CA VAL A 131 -5.64 -5.06 12.94
C VAL A 131 -4.44 -5.99 13.03
N ASP A 132 -4.33 -6.91 12.07
CA ASP A 132 -3.24 -7.86 11.96
C ASP A 132 -3.17 -8.45 10.55
N LEU A 133 -2.07 -9.14 10.26
CA LEU A 133 -1.81 -9.75 8.95
C LEU A 133 -2.78 -10.92 8.64
N LYS A 134 -3.19 -11.69 9.65
CA LYS A 134 -4.07 -12.85 9.45
C LYS A 134 -5.45 -12.40 8.97
N THR A 135 -6.06 -11.46 9.68
CA THR A 135 -7.34 -10.85 9.34
C THR A 135 -7.28 -10.22 7.95
N LEU A 136 -6.19 -9.52 7.61
CA LEU A 136 -6.00 -8.94 6.27
C LEU A 136 -5.98 -10.03 5.18
N LEU A 137 -5.21 -11.11 5.37
CA LEU A 137 -5.10 -12.18 4.38
C LEU A 137 -6.43 -12.92 4.20
N GLU A 138 -7.18 -13.14 5.28
CA GLU A 138 -8.53 -13.70 5.23
C GLU A 138 -9.49 -12.79 4.43
N ASP A 139 -9.45 -11.48 4.68
CA ASP A 139 -10.23 -10.48 3.93
C ASP A 139 -9.89 -10.49 2.43
N MET A 140 -8.60 -10.60 2.08
CA MET A 140 -8.15 -10.65 0.69
C MET A 140 -8.56 -11.96 0.01
N ALA A 141 -8.39 -13.10 0.67
CA ALA A 141 -8.77 -14.41 0.13
C ALA A 141 -10.29 -14.51 -0.08
N MET A 142 -11.10 -13.97 0.84
CA MET A 142 -12.55 -13.93 0.67
C MET A 142 -12.96 -13.08 -0.54
N ARG A 143 -12.27 -11.96 -0.80
CA ARG A 143 -12.55 -11.14 -1.99
C ARG A 143 -12.24 -11.89 -3.27
N ASP A 144 -11.16 -12.67 -3.32
CA ASP A 144 -10.82 -13.49 -4.50
C ASP A 144 -11.93 -14.51 -4.81
N VAL A 145 -12.51 -15.12 -3.77
CA VAL A 145 -13.65 -16.04 -3.93
C VAL A 145 -14.89 -15.29 -4.43
N GLN A 146 -15.14 -14.10 -3.89
CA GLN A 146 -16.30 -13.26 -4.27
C GLN A 146 -16.17 -12.58 -5.64
N THR A 147 -14.98 -12.37 -6.17
CA THR A 147 -14.79 -11.91 -7.55
C THR A 147 -14.87 -13.05 -8.55
N THR A 148 -14.58 -14.28 -8.12
CA THR A 148 -14.72 -15.50 -8.93
C THR A 148 -16.16 -16.01 -8.98
N ALA A 149 -16.93 -15.79 -7.92
CA ALA A 149 -18.37 -16.00 -7.91
C ALA A 149 -19.06 -14.72 -8.37
N ASP A 150 -19.88 -14.74 -9.43
CA ASP A 150 -20.66 -13.58 -9.89
C ASP A 150 -21.65 -13.11 -8.81
N ILE A 151 -21.20 -12.23 -7.91
CA ILE A 151 -22.02 -11.65 -6.85
C ILE A 151 -22.48 -10.24 -7.28
N ALA A 152 -23.79 -10.03 -7.25
CA ALA A 152 -24.47 -8.81 -7.72
C ALA A 152 -24.07 -7.54 -6.93
N GLU A 153 -24.02 -6.41 -7.65
CA GLU A 153 -23.56 -5.08 -7.23
C GLU A 153 -24.14 -4.58 -5.89
N THR A 154 -25.38 -4.95 -5.57
CA THR A 154 -26.09 -4.52 -4.35
C THR A 154 -25.58 -5.20 -3.07
N GLN A 155 -25.06 -6.43 -3.17
CA GLN A 155 -24.42 -7.11 -2.04
C GLN A 155 -23.01 -6.56 -1.77
N ARG A 156 -22.36 -5.99 -2.79
CA ARG A 156 -21.04 -5.36 -2.72
C ARG A 156 -21.04 -4.12 -1.82
N GLU A 157 -22.03 -3.24 -1.95
CA GLU A 157 -22.12 -2.01 -1.15
C GLU A 157 -22.43 -2.28 0.32
N GLN A 158 -23.32 -3.22 0.62
CA GLN A 158 -23.67 -3.57 2.01
C GLN A 158 -22.50 -4.18 2.79
N VAL A 159 -21.70 -5.02 2.14
CA VAL A 159 -20.51 -5.63 2.75
C VAL A 159 -19.40 -4.60 2.99
N VAL A 160 -19.25 -3.60 2.10
CA VAL A 160 -18.29 -2.50 2.28
C VAL A 160 -18.71 -1.58 3.43
N LEU A 161 -19.99 -1.19 3.51
CA LEU A 161 -20.51 -0.34 4.58
C LEU A 161 -20.44 -1.02 5.96
N ALA A 162 -20.75 -2.32 6.03
CA ALA A 162 -20.63 -3.10 7.27
C ALA A 162 -19.19 -3.12 7.82
N ARG A 163 -18.19 -3.12 6.93
CA ARG A 163 -16.76 -3.21 7.30
C ARG A 163 -16.15 -1.86 7.68
N ILE A 164 -16.58 -0.77 7.02
CA ILE A 164 -16.24 0.60 7.46
C ILE A 164 -16.80 0.83 8.89
N GLY A 165 -18.02 0.36 9.15
CA GLY A 165 -18.62 0.37 10.49
C GLY A 165 -17.80 -0.39 11.54
N GLN A 166 -17.25 -1.57 11.19
CA GLN A 166 -16.40 -2.35 12.10
C GLN A 166 -15.03 -1.70 12.39
N GLY A 167 -14.45 -0.98 11.41
CA GLY A 167 -13.23 -0.20 11.61
C GLY A 167 -13.43 0.96 12.59
N ASN A 168 -14.53 1.70 12.43
CA ASN A 168 -14.90 2.78 13.36
C ASN A 168 -15.26 2.25 14.75
N PHE A 169 -15.92 1.08 14.85
CA PHE A 169 -16.24 0.45 16.13
C PHE A 169 -14.99 0.03 16.92
N ARG A 170 -13.99 -0.54 16.25
CA ARG A 170 -12.71 -0.89 16.88
C ARG A 170 -11.91 0.33 17.32
N ALA A 171 -11.91 1.40 16.53
CA ALA A 171 -11.30 2.68 16.93
C ALA A 171 -11.98 3.30 18.17
N GLY A 172 -13.30 3.12 18.31
CA GLY A 172 -14.04 3.55 19.49
C GLY A 172 -13.72 2.73 20.76
N LEU A 173 -13.49 1.43 20.62
CA LEU A 173 -13.15 0.55 21.76
C LEU A 173 -11.77 0.82 22.36
N ILE A 174 -10.80 1.26 21.56
CA ILE A 174 -9.45 1.63 22.02
C ILE A 174 -9.50 2.89 22.93
N ASN A 175 -10.50 3.75 22.78
CA ASN A 175 -10.69 4.93 23.64
C ASN A 175 -11.47 4.64 24.93
N LEU A 176 -11.91 3.40 25.15
CA LEU A 176 -12.72 2.98 26.31
C LEU A 176 -11.96 2.08 27.29
N TRP A 177 -10.65 1.88 27.08
CA TRP A 177 -9.72 1.15 27.95
C TRP A 177 -8.49 2.01 28.22
#